data_AF-K1XAE5-F1
#
_entry.id   AF-K1XAE5-F1
#
_cell.length_a   1.000
_cell.length_b   1.000
_cell.length_c   1.000
_cell.angle_alpha   90.00
_cell.angle_beta   90.00
_cell.angle_gamma   90.00
#
_symmetry.space_group_name_H-M   'P 1'
#
loop_
_entity.id
_entity.type
_entity.pdbx_description
1 polymer ?
#
loop_
_entity_poly.entity_id
_entity_poly.type
_entity_poly.pdbx_seq_one_letter_code
_entity_poly.pdbx_strand_id
1 'polypeptide(L)'
;MTSEPWNAKKEWREGRITSSNLLGLIFLIVFSSFWNLISFPIAIISIPEAYQKEDWSVFIVLIFPLIGIITIIWMVYEILRYIKYGSSVFEMSKVPGIIGGKLEGKIIAKTKIKPDEGFVLSLICIHQKVTGSGKHRKIEEKNLWQDEKIISYSECEILNKGFSIPVTFGIPFEVKETRDINAGEKILWRLKVLASTPGVDYDCQFEVPVFKTNESKLDFKIDENKDMQHELKLDINQVCRQEKIIIEQSIHGGMTFIPSCIKNIVTQLAFTFFAIFWTAIVAVMYMNKVPSFLTSIFGIFDLIILYGVLDMWLYRNYFEIRGRTLRTYNGYLGFGSVIDLKNSEILEITKKEHSRSGANINYNIIVKASNQNKEIILVRLINSLTHIEYIINFLKKELNLK
;
A
#
# COMPACT_ATOMS: atom_id res chain seq x y z
N MET A 1 -28.06 11.45 25.58
CA MET A 1 -26.74 11.41 24.92
C MET A 1 -25.74 11.08 26.00
N THR A 2 -25.12 9.90 25.95
CA THR A 2 -24.08 9.51 26.90
C THR A 2 -22.97 10.55 26.87
N SER A 3 -22.54 11.03 28.03
CA SER A 3 -21.59 12.15 28.16
C SER A 3 -20.23 11.89 27.51
N GLU A 4 -19.90 10.62 27.22
CA GLU A 4 -18.61 10.20 26.68
C GLU A 4 -18.77 8.93 25.80
N PRO A 5 -18.98 9.05 24.47
CA PRO A 5 -19.24 7.90 23.59
C PRO A 5 -18.06 6.90 23.51
N TRP A 6 -16.83 7.35 23.78
CA TRP A 6 -15.65 6.48 23.76
C TRP A 6 -15.63 5.44 24.89
N ASN A 7 -16.43 5.61 25.95
CA ASN A 7 -16.51 4.63 27.05
C ASN A 7 -17.30 3.36 26.69
N ALA A 8 -17.98 3.34 25.54
CA ALA A 8 -18.77 2.19 25.09
C ALA A 8 -17.90 0.96 24.76
N LYS A 9 -16.65 1.17 24.33
CA LYS A 9 -15.70 0.08 24.03
C LYS A 9 -14.67 -0.04 25.16
N LYS A 10 -14.44 -1.26 25.63
CA LYS A 10 -13.48 -1.56 26.70
C LYS A 10 -12.06 -1.07 26.35
N GLU A 11 -11.61 -1.36 25.14
CA GLU A 11 -10.27 -0.99 24.63
C GLU A 11 -10.05 0.52 24.60
N TRP A 12 -11.10 1.27 24.26
CA TRP A 12 -11.07 2.74 24.24
C TRP A 12 -11.04 3.30 25.65
N ARG A 13 -11.90 2.80 26.55
CA ARG A 13 -11.91 3.24 27.96
C ARG A 13 -10.59 3.00 28.67
N GLU A 14 -9.92 1.88 28.37
CA GLU A 14 -8.61 1.54 28.95
C GLU A 14 -7.44 2.28 28.27
N GLY A 15 -7.69 2.97 27.14
CA GLY A 15 -6.65 3.61 26.33
C GLY A 15 -5.63 2.61 25.77
N ARG A 16 -5.96 1.33 25.73
CA ARG A 16 -5.09 0.23 25.28
C ARG A 16 -5.78 -0.51 24.14
N ILE A 17 -5.33 -0.24 22.92
CA ILE A 17 -5.96 -0.76 21.70
C ILE A 17 -5.00 -1.78 21.10
N THR A 18 -5.48 -3.00 20.86
CA THR A 18 -4.62 -4.07 20.34
C THR A 18 -4.76 -4.17 18.83
N SER A 19 -3.64 -4.18 18.11
CA SER A 19 -3.64 -4.52 16.68
C SER A 19 -3.64 -6.03 16.57
N SER A 20 -4.81 -6.64 16.50
CA SER A 20 -4.89 -8.06 16.16
C SER A 20 -5.91 -8.28 15.06
N ASN A 21 -5.46 -8.85 13.95
CA ASN A 21 -6.32 -9.36 12.89
C ASN A 21 -6.39 -10.89 12.95
N LEU A 22 -6.43 -11.45 14.16
CA LEU A 22 -6.38 -12.90 14.37
C LEU A 22 -7.56 -13.59 13.68
N LEU A 23 -8.75 -12.99 13.73
CA LEU A 23 -9.93 -13.47 13.01
C LEU A 23 -9.71 -13.48 11.48
N GLY A 24 -9.10 -12.43 10.93
CA GLY A 24 -8.76 -12.38 9.50
C GLY A 24 -7.74 -13.43 9.11
N LEU A 25 -6.72 -13.67 9.94
CA LEU A 25 -5.74 -14.73 9.74
C LEU A 25 -6.38 -16.13 9.81
N ILE A 26 -7.20 -16.40 10.82
CA ILE A 26 -7.94 -17.67 10.96
C ILE A 26 -8.84 -17.88 9.74
N PHE A 27 -9.57 -16.85 9.32
CA PHE A 27 -10.39 -16.91 8.11
C PHE A 27 -9.55 -17.25 6.88
N LEU A 28 -8.42 -16.57 6.67
CA LEU A 28 -7.52 -16.82 5.54
C LEU A 28 -6.98 -18.26 5.56
N ILE A 29 -6.61 -18.79 6.73
CA ILE A 29 -6.15 -20.18 6.90
C ILE A 29 -7.25 -21.18 6.53
N VAL A 30 -8.45 -21.00 7.09
CA VAL A 30 -9.59 -21.91 6.86
C VAL A 30 -10.01 -21.85 5.40
N PHE A 31 -10.14 -20.63 4.84
CA PHE A 31 -10.53 -20.42 3.45
C PHE A 31 -9.51 -21.03 2.49
N SER A 32 -8.22 -20.73 2.67
CA SER A 32 -7.14 -21.25 1.83
C SER A 32 -7.07 -22.78 1.90
N SER A 33 -7.13 -23.36 3.10
CA SER A 33 -7.10 -24.82 3.26
C SER A 33 -8.32 -25.49 2.62
N PHE A 34 -9.53 -24.99 2.88
CA PHE A 34 -10.77 -25.54 2.35
C PHE A 34 -10.85 -25.44 0.83
N TRP A 35 -10.50 -24.27 0.27
CA TRP A 35 -10.49 -24.05 -1.17
C TRP A 35 -9.57 -25.04 -1.88
N ASN A 36 -8.35 -25.23 -1.36
CA ASN A 36 -7.37 -26.14 -1.95
C ASN A 36 -7.75 -27.62 -1.78
N LEU A 37 -8.35 -27.99 -0.63
CA LEU A 37 -8.82 -29.36 -0.35
C LEU A 37 -9.87 -29.83 -1.36
N ILE A 38 -10.69 -28.92 -1.89
CA ILE A 38 -11.69 -29.25 -2.91
C ILE A 38 -11.09 -29.12 -4.30
N SER A 39 -10.38 -28.01 -4.54
CA SER A 39 -9.96 -27.65 -5.88
C SER A 39 -8.95 -28.61 -6.50
N PHE A 40 -7.97 -29.09 -5.72
CA PHE A 40 -6.93 -29.98 -6.23
C PHE A 40 -7.48 -31.38 -6.56
N PRO A 41 -8.24 -32.06 -5.68
CA PRO A 41 -8.82 -33.37 -6.00
C PRO A 41 -9.74 -33.35 -7.22
N ILE A 42 -10.58 -32.30 -7.36
CA ILE A 42 -11.44 -32.18 -8.55
C ILE A 42 -10.58 -32.14 -9.82
N ALA A 43 -9.53 -31.31 -9.84
CA ALA A 43 -8.62 -31.25 -10.98
C ALA A 43 -7.90 -32.59 -11.24
N ILE A 44 -7.44 -33.27 -10.19
CA ILE A 44 -6.74 -34.57 -10.31
C ILE A 44 -7.66 -35.66 -10.88
N ILE A 45 -8.95 -35.65 -10.53
CA ILE A 45 -9.92 -36.65 -10.99
C ILE A 45 -10.47 -36.30 -12.38
N SER A 46 -10.85 -35.03 -12.61
CA SER A 46 -11.57 -34.63 -13.81
C SER A 46 -10.68 -34.53 -15.04
N ILE A 47 -9.41 -34.12 -14.88
CA ILE A 47 -8.51 -33.91 -16.02
C ILE A 47 -8.19 -35.21 -16.77
N PRO A 48 -7.82 -36.33 -16.11
CA PRO A 48 -7.56 -37.59 -16.81
C PRO A 48 -8.78 -38.16 -17.51
N GLU A 49 -9.97 -38.04 -16.92
CA GLU A 49 -11.22 -38.52 -17.52
C GLU A 49 -11.63 -37.66 -18.72
N ALA A 50 -11.51 -36.34 -18.59
CA ALA A 50 -11.80 -35.41 -19.66
C ALA A 50 -10.82 -35.53 -20.83
N TYR A 51 -9.56 -35.80 -20.53
CA TYR A 51 -8.53 -36.11 -21.52
C TYR A 51 -8.90 -37.36 -22.35
N GLN A 52 -9.40 -38.41 -21.70
CA GLN A 52 -9.85 -39.63 -22.40
C GLN A 52 -11.10 -39.41 -23.26
N LYS A 53 -12.00 -38.51 -22.83
CA LYS A 53 -13.24 -38.18 -23.55
C LYS A 53 -13.07 -37.09 -24.61
N GLU A 54 -11.84 -36.60 -24.82
CA GLU A 54 -11.56 -35.41 -25.64
C GLU A 54 -12.43 -34.20 -25.25
N ASP A 55 -12.84 -34.13 -23.99
CA ASP A 55 -13.61 -33.01 -23.44
C ASP A 55 -12.67 -31.98 -22.83
N TRP A 56 -12.16 -31.15 -23.72
CA TRP A 56 -11.16 -30.16 -23.35
C TRP A 56 -11.70 -28.95 -22.58
N SER A 57 -13.04 -28.82 -22.47
CA SER A 57 -13.65 -27.75 -21.69
C SER A 57 -13.30 -27.83 -20.20
N VAL A 58 -12.94 -29.02 -19.72
CA VAL A 58 -12.56 -29.31 -18.33
C VAL A 58 -11.25 -28.62 -17.91
N PHE A 59 -10.39 -28.18 -18.84
CA PHE A 59 -9.18 -27.42 -18.49
C PHE A 59 -9.49 -26.09 -17.79
N ILE A 60 -10.70 -25.55 -17.93
CA ILE A 60 -11.14 -24.37 -17.16
C ILE A 60 -11.13 -24.60 -15.65
N VAL A 61 -11.23 -25.87 -15.22
CA VAL A 61 -11.15 -26.28 -13.81
C VAL A 61 -9.78 -25.96 -13.19
N LEU A 62 -8.71 -25.87 -14.00
CA LEU A 62 -7.36 -25.53 -13.52
C LEU A 62 -7.22 -24.10 -12.99
N ILE A 63 -8.18 -23.21 -13.28
CA ILE A 63 -8.22 -21.86 -12.68
C ILE A 63 -8.40 -21.95 -11.16
N PHE A 64 -9.15 -22.95 -10.66
CA PHE A 64 -9.45 -23.06 -9.24
C PHE A 64 -8.20 -23.43 -8.39
N PRO A 65 -7.38 -24.44 -8.76
CA PRO A 65 -6.15 -24.76 -8.01
C PRO A 65 -5.16 -23.61 -8.04
N LEU A 66 -5.15 -22.84 -9.13
CA LEU A 66 -4.27 -21.70 -9.30
C LEU A 66 -4.61 -20.55 -8.35
N ILE A 67 -5.90 -20.21 -8.22
CA ILE A 67 -6.38 -19.31 -7.16
C ILE A 67 -6.00 -19.86 -5.78
N GLY A 68 -6.08 -21.18 -5.61
CA GLY A 68 -5.67 -21.86 -4.39
C GLY A 68 -4.19 -21.69 -4.03
N ILE A 69 -3.28 -21.74 -5.00
CA ILE A 69 -1.85 -21.50 -4.77
C ILE A 69 -1.61 -20.05 -4.32
N ILE A 70 -2.26 -19.07 -4.97
CA ILE A 70 -2.13 -17.65 -4.62
C ILE A 70 -2.57 -17.42 -3.17
N THR A 71 -3.69 -18.03 -2.75
CA THR A 71 -4.18 -17.89 -1.37
C THR A 71 -3.28 -18.59 -0.35
N ILE A 72 -2.61 -19.69 -0.71
CA ILE A 72 -1.58 -20.33 0.14
C ILE A 72 -0.38 -19.40 0.33
N ILE A 73 0.15 -18.81 -0.74
CA ILE A 73 1.31 -17.90 -0.64
C ILE A 73 0.97 -16.72 0.28
N TRP A 74 -0.21 -16.12 0.09
CA TRP A 74 -0.65 -15.01 0.94
C TRP A 74 -0.86 -15.45 2.40
N MET A 75 -1.47 -16.62 2.61
CA MET A 75 -1.64 -17.22 3.95
C MET A 75 -0.29 -17.40 4.65
N VAL A 76 0.70 -17.99 3.98
CA VAL A 76 2.04 -18.21 4.56
C VAL A 76 2.69 -16.88 4.92
N TYR A 77 2.59 -15.86 4.07
CA TYR A 77 3.12 -14.53 4.35
C TYR A 77 2.52 -13.90 5.62
N GLU A 78 1.18 -13.95 5.77
CA GLU A 78 0.51 -13.41 6.97
C GLU A 78 0.79 -14.25 8.23
N ILE A 79 0.96 -15.57 8.11
CA ILE A 79 1.40 -16.44 9.22
C ILE A 79 2.80 -16.03 9.67
N LEU A 80 3.74 -15.88 8.74
CA LEU A 80 5.11 -15.48 9.04
C LEU A 80 5.15 -14.09 9.69
N ARG A 81 4.31 -13.16 9.22
CA ARG A 81 4.13 -11.84 9.86
C ARG A 81 3.66 -11.97 11.30
N TYR A 82 2.62 -12.77 11.54
CA TYR A 82 2.07 -12.97 12.87
C TYR A 82 3.06 -13.66 13.82
N ILE A 83 3.83 -14.64 13.34
CA ILE A 83 4.89 -15.30 14.11
C ILE A 83 6.02 -14.31 14.44
N LYS A 84 6.44 -13.49 13.47
CA LYS A 84 7.56 -12.56 13.62
C LYS A 84 7.25 -11.42 14.58
N TYR A 85 6.05 -10.83 14.50
CA TYR A 85 5.70 -9.60 15.24
C TYR A 85 4.66 -9.79 16.35
N GLY A 86 3.78 -10.78 16.21
CA GLY A 86 2.60 -10.94 17.05
C GLY A 86 1.68 -9.70 17.01
N SER A 87 0.86 -9.55 18.06
CA SER A 87 0.02 -8.37 18.24
C SER A 87 0.80 -7.22 18.88
N SER A 88 0.63 -6.01 18.35
CA SER A 88 1.12 -4.77 18.95
C SER A 88 0.00 -4.08 19.73
N VAL A 89 0.35 -3.19 20.65
CA VAL A 89 -0.61 -2.46 21.49
C VAL A 89 -0.34 -0.97 21.37
N PHE A 90 -1.36 -0.19 21.04
CA PHE A 90 -1.31 1.26 21.13
C PHE A 90 -1.83 1.70 22.51
N GLU A 91 -0.94 2.32 23.30
CA GLU A 91 -1.26 2.92 24.59
C GLU A 91 -1.39 4.43 24.41
N MET A 92 -2.62 4.94 24.58
CA MET A 92 -2.94 6.36 24.46
C MET A 92 -2.48 7.10 25.71
N SER A 93 -1.83 8.25 25.54
CA SER A 93 -1.51 9.17 26.63
C SER A 93 -2.76 9.80 27.22
N LYS A 94 -3.77 10.05 26.37
CA LYS A 94 -5.08 10.58 26.74
C LYS A 94 -6.17 9.98 25.86
N VAL A 95 -7.32 9.68 26.46
CA VAL A 95 -8.51 9.20 25.75
C VAL A 95 -9.61 10.26 25.85
N PRO A 96 -10.31 10.59 24.76
CA PRO A 96 -10.03 10.20 23.36
C PRO A 96 -8.91 11.05 22.75
N GLY A 97 -8.51 10.75 21.51
CA GLY A 97 -7.83 11.73 20.67
C GLY A 97 -8.76 12.91 20.38
N ILE A 98 -8.23 14.13 20.46
CA ILE A 98 -9.03 15.36 20.44
C ILE A 98 -8.95 16.03 19.07
N ILE A 99 -10.11 16.25 18.43
CA ILE A 99 -10.23 17.08 17.22
C ILE A 99 -9.98 18.56 17.57
N GLY A 100 -9.20 19.28 16.78
CA GLY A 100 -8.68 20.59 17.18
C GLY A 100 -7.67 20.49 18.32
N GLY A 101 -6.91 19.40 18.34
CA GLY A 101 -5.99 19.00 19.41
C GLY A 101 -5.04 17.91 18.91
N LYS A 102 -4.68 16.95 19.78
CA LYS A 102 -3.72 15.90 19.45
C LYS A 102 -4.23 14.49 19.76
N LEU A 103 -3.67 13.51 19.04
CA LEU A 103 -3.64 12.10 19.41
C LEU A 103 -2.20 11.73 19.77
N GLU A 104 -1.98 11.39 21.03
CA GLU A 104 -0.65 11.09 21.59
C GLU A 104 -0.65 9.73 22.28
N GLY A 105 0.49 9.04 22.21
CA GLY A 105 0.66 7.74 22.85
C GLY A 105 1.92 7.03 22.40
N LYS A 106 1.95 5.72 22.63
CA LYS A 106 3.05 4.85 22.20
C LYS A 106 2.54 3.50 21.71
N ILE A 107 3.19 2.96 20.68
CA ILE A 107 2.92 1.63 20.17
C ILE A 107 3.97 0.68 20.71
N ILE A 108 3.53 -0.32 21.46
CA ILE A 108 4.35 -1.37 22.03
C ILE A 108 4.32 -2.58 21.10
N ALA A 109 5.45 -2.84 20.44
CA ALA A 109 5.69 -4.05 19.68
C ALA A 109 6.36 -5.10 20.57
N LYS A 110 5.98 -6.39 20.41
CA LYS A 110 6.52 -7.50 21.22
C LYS A 110 7.96 -7.87 20.87
N THR A 111 8.38 -7.56 19.65
CA THR A 111 9.71 -7.88 19.13
C THR A 111 10.47 -6.61 18.83
N LYS A 112 11.80 -6.70 18.80
CA LYS A 112 12.65 -5.59 18.39
C LYS A 112 12.59 -5.48 16.86
N ILE A 113 12.17 -4.31 16.38
CA ILE A 113 12.06 -4.03 14.95
C ILE A 113 13.09 -2.95 14.65
N LYS A 114 14.09 -3.29 13.82
CA LYS A 114 15.09 -2.33 13.35
C LYS A 114 14.89 -2.12 11.85
N PRO A 115 13.98 -1.21 11.46
CA PRO A 115 13.84 -0.84 10.06
C PRO A 115 15.01 0.05 9.64
N ASP A 116 15.46 -0.10 8.40
CA ASP A 116 16.55 0.72 7.86
C ASP A 116 16.12 2.19 7.67
N GLU A 117 14.82 2.41 7.49
CA GLU A 117 14.24 3.70 7.10
C GLU A 117 13.24 4.24 8.11
N GLY A 118 13.15 3.65 9.31
CA GLY A 118 12.18 4.07 10.33
C GLY A 118 10.77 3.48 10.14
N PHE A 119 9.82 4.09 10.85
CA PHE A 119 8.42 3.67 10.89
C PHE A 119 7.54 4.74 10.25
N VAL A 120 6.72 4.35 9.29
CA VAL A 120 5.72 5.23 8.66
C VAL A 120 4.41 5.08 9.43
N LEU A 121 4.02 6.11 10.16
CA LEU A 121 2.77 6.19 10.91
C LEU A 121 1.77 7.00 10.09
N SER A 122 0.57 6.48 9.89
CA SER A 122 -0.52 7.20 9.22
C SER A 122 -1.76 7.23 10.11
N LEU A 123 -2.34 8.41 10.32
CA LEU A 123 -3.64 8.58 10.96
C LEU A 123 -4.69 8.89 9.89
N ILE A 124 -5.73 8.07 9.79
CA ILE A 124 -6.69 8.11 8.68
C ILE A 124 -8.12 8.24 9.23
N CYS A 125 -8.86 9.25 8.79
CA CYS A 125 -10.30 9.37 8.96
C CYS A 125 -11.02 8.66 7.81
N ILE A 126 -11.85 7.68 8.11
CA ILE A 126 -12.46 6.78 7.13
C ILE A 126 -13.98 6.83 7.27
N HIS A 127 -14.66 7.13 6.16
CA HIS A 127 -16.08 6.88 6.01
C HIS A 127 -16.28 5.46 5.49
N GLN A 128 -16.77 4.59 6.37
CA GLN A 128 -17.07 3.20 6.03
C GLN A 128 -18.56 3.06 5.77
N LYS A 129 -18.90 2.48 4.61
CA LYS A 129 -20.27 2.15 4.22
C LYS A 129 -20.36 0.67 3.85
N VAL A 130 -21.28 -0.01 4.49
CA VAL A 130 -21.65 -1.39 4.25
C VAL A 130 -22.87 -1.37 3.34
N THR A 131 -22.72 -1.89 2.14
CA THR A 131 -23.81 -2.03 1.17
C THR A 131 -24.17 -3.50 0.96
N GLY A 132 -25.40 -3.75 0.49
CA GLY A 132 -25.91 -5.10 0.27
C GLY A 132 -26.40 -5.80 1.54
N SER A 133 -27.02 -6.96 1.37
CA SER A 133 -27.57 -7.79 2.45
C SER A 133 -27.12 -9.24 2.32
N GLY A 134 -27.05 -9.96 3.44
CA GLY A 134 -26.68 -11.37 3.48
C GLY A 134 -25.31 -11.65 2.85
N LYS A 135 -25.30 -12.53 1.84
CA LYS A 135 -24.09 -12.99 1.13
C LYS A 135 -23.44 -11.94 0.21
N HIS A 136 -24.13 -10.82 -0.06
CA HIS A 136 -23.63 -9.74 -0.92
C HIS A 136 -23.22 -8.50 -0.12
N ARG A 137 -22.95 -8.66 1.18
CA ARG A 137 -22.45 -7.58 2.02
C ARG A 137 -21.07 -7.13 1.51
N LYS A 138 -20.98 -5.88 1.08
CA LYS A 138 -19.75 -5.23 0.62
C LYS A 138 -19.39 -4.10 1.57
N ILE A 139 -18.13 -4.04 2.01
CA ILE A 139 -17.60 -2.93 2.79
C ILE A 139 -16.88 -1.98 1.83
N GLU A 140 -17.33 -0.74 1.79
CA GLU A 140 -16.72 0.36 1.08
C GLU A 140 -16.08 1.31 2.09
N GLU A 141 -14.82 1.66 1.89
CA GLU A 141 -14.10 2.60 2.75
C GLU A 141 -13.63 3.78 1.91
N LYS A 142 -13.96 5.00 2.36
CA LYS A 142 -13.52 6.25 1.75
C LYS A 142 -12.68 7.04 2.74
N ASN A 143 -11.44 7.34 2.36
CA ASN A 143 -10.57 8.24 3.11
C ASN A 143 -11.14 9.67 3.04
N LEU A 144 -11.44 10.26 4.21
CA LEU A 144 -11.91 11.64 4.36
C LEU A 144 -10.78 12.61 4.69
N TRP A 145 -9.77 12.12 5.41
CA TRP A 145 -8.61 12.88 5.85
C TRP A 145 -7.49 11.90 6.24
N GLN A 146 -6.24 12.28 6.00
CA GLN A 146 -5.08 11.52 6.41
C GLN A 146 -3.92 12.46 6.76
N ASP A 147 -3.16 12.09 7.77
CA ASP A 147 -1.85 12.67 8.08
C ASP A 147 -0.84 11.53 8.28
N GLU A 148 0.42 11.78 7.96
CA GLU A 148 1.48 10.77 7.97
C GLU A 148 2.80 11.34 8.49
N LYS A 149 3.44 10.60 9.39
CA LYS A 149 4.71 10.94 10.02
C LYS A 149 5.67 9.77 9.94
N ILE A 150 6.95 10.08 9.79
CA ILE A 150 8.04 9.09 9.83
C ILE A 150 8.75 9.22 11.16
N ILE A 151 8.88 8.11 11.88
CA ILE A 151 9.58 8.05 13.16
C ILE A 151 10.87 7.26 12.97
N SER A 152 12.01 7.88 13.31
CA SER A 152 13.31 7.22 13.26
C SER A 152 13.41 6.14 14.34
N TYR A 153 14.14 5.06 14.03
CA TYR A 153 14.49 4.04 15.02
C TYR A 153 15.20 4.62 16.27
N SER A 154 15.91 5.75 16.13
CA SER A 154 16.59 6.42 17.26
C SER A 154 15.63 7.12 18.23
N GLU A 155 14.44 7.47 17.77
CA GLU A 155 13.43 8.17 18.59
C GLU A 155 12.60 7.20 19.43
N CYS A 156 12.73 5.91 19.18
CA CYS A 156 11.95 4.91 19.86
C CYS A 156 12.72 4.15 20.94
N GLU A 157 11.97 3.71 21.95
CA GLU A 157 12.50 3.28 23.22
C GLU A 157 12.58 1.75 23.26
N ILE A 158 13.75 1.22 23.62
CA ILE A 158 13.97 -0.22 23.78
C ILE A 158 13.40 -0.67 25.12
N LEU A 159 12.47 -1.62 25.08
CA LEU A 159 11.87 -2.21 26.28
C LEU A 159 12.55 -3.55 26.60
N ASN A 160 12.43 -4.02 27.84
CA ASN A 160 12.94 -5.33 28.27
C ASN A 160 12.44 -6.50 27.41
N LYS A 161 11.22 -6.39 26.87
CA LYS A 161 10.63 -7.30 25.88
C LYS A 161 9.94 -6.49 24.80
N GLY A 162 10.68 -6.13 23.76
CA GLY A 162 10.14 -5.44 22.59
C GLY A 162 10.63 -4.00 22.46
N PHE A 163 9.78 -3.14 21.91
CA PHE A 163 10.16 -1.78 21.52
C PHE A 163 8.93 -0.86 21.47
N SER A 164 9.12 0.43 21.77
CA SER A 164 8.06 1.43 21.91
C SER A 164 8.22 2.55 20.90
N ILE A 165 7.24 2.71 20.00
CA ILE A 165 7.21 3.73 18.94
C ILE A 165 6.34 4.90 19.41
N PRO A 166 6.87 6.13 19.57
CA PRO A 166 6.08 7.28 19.97
C PRO A 166 5.10 7.67 18.86
N VAL A 167 3.90 8.11 19.26
CA VAL A 167 2.84 8.57 18.35
C VAL A 167 2.41 9.97 18.77
N THR A 168 2.41 10.91 17.83
CA THR A 168 1.91 12.27 18.06
C THR A 168 1.39 12.86 16.75
N PHE A 169 0.06 12.96 16.64
CA PHE A 169 -0.61 13.59 15.51
C PHE A 169 -1.40 14.80 15.97
N GLY A 170 -1.31 15.92 15.24
CA GLY A 170 -2.22 17.03 15.40
C GLY A 170 -3.45 16.83 14.53
N ILE A 171 -4.64 17.10 15.06
CA ILE A 171 -5.90 16.86 14.36
C ILE A 171 -6.59 18.21 14.13
N PRO A 172 -6.78 18.66 12.87
CA PRO A 172 -7.47 19.91 12.55
C PRO A 172 -8.93 19.89 13.03
N PHE A 173 -9.56 21.04 13.25
CA PHE A 173 -10.91 21.11 13.81
C PHE A 173 -12.02 20.77 12.79
N GLU A 174 -11.73 20.90 11.50
CA GLU A 174 -12.67 20.75 10.38
C GLU A 174 -13.02 19.29 10.08
N VAL A 175 -12.23 18.35 10.59
CA VAL A 175 -12.41 16.92 10.34
C VAL A 175 -13.62 16.34 11.07
N LYS A 176 -14.07 15.16 10.61
CA LYS A 176 -15.23 14.48 11.18
C LYS A 176 -14.83 13.62 12.38
N GLU A 177 -15.65 13.66 13.43
CA GLU A 177 -15.49 12.79 14.60
C GLU A 177 -15.92 11.35 14.32
N THR A 178 -15.46 10.45 15.19
CA THR A 178 -15.90 9.06 15.21
C THR A 178 -17.41 9.03 15.47
N ARG A 179 -18.16 8.42 14.55
CA ARG A 179 -19.63 8.42 14.61
C ARG A 179 -20.22 7.22 13.91
N ASP A 180 -21.10 6.51 14.59
CA ASP A 180 -22.01 5.58 13.94
C ASP A 180 -23.17 6.38 13.34
N ILE A 181 -23.30 6.36 12.00
CA ILE A 181 -24.34 7.07 11.28
C ILE A 181 -25.60 6.20 11.24
N ASN A 182 -25.48 4.94 10.80
CA ASN A 182 -26.54 3.94 10.71
C ASN A 182 -25.95 2.51 10.88
N ALA A 183 -26.80 1.47 10.91
CA ALA A 183 -26.41 0.06 11.11
C ALA A 183 -25.39 -0.52 10.08
N GLY A 184 -25.05 0.23 9.03
CA GLY A 184 -24.01 -0.11 8.07
C GLY A 184 -23.13 1.06 7.67
N GLU A 185 -23.22 2.22 8.32
CA GLU A 185 -22.47 3.40 7.91
C GLU A 185 -21.87 4.08 9.12
N LYS A 186 -20.55 4.30 9.11
CA LYS A 186 -19.84 4.93 10.22
C LYS A 186 -18.63 5.73 9.75
N ILE A 187 -18.25 6.71 10.55
CA ILE A 187 -16.97 7.40 10.47
C ILE A 187 -16.08 6.81 11.56
N LEU A 188 -14.94 6.26 11.15
CA LEU A 188 -13.97 5.64 12.04
C LEU A 188 -12.59 6.24 11.79
N TRP A 189 -11.74 6.17 12.82
CA TRP A 189 -10.35 6.61 12.73
C TRP A 189 -9.41 5.42 12.87
N ARG A 190 -8.40 5.37 12.00
CA ARG A 190 -7.43 4.27 11.94
C ARG A 190 -6.02 4.82 12.04
N LEU A 191 -5.29 4.38 13.06
CA LEU A 191 -3.84 4.57 13.15
C LEU A 191 -3.18 3.36 12.52
N LYS A 192 -2.33 3.56 11.52
CA LYS A 192 -1.56 2.51 10.83
C LYS A 192 -0.08 2.75 11.03
N VAL A 193 0.70 1.67 11.17
CA VAL A 193 2.16 1.74 11.17
C VAL A 193 2.72 0.71 10.22
N LEU A 194 3.64 1.16 9.38
CA LEU A 194 4.38 0.35 8.43
C LEU A 194 5.88 0.48 8.67
N ALA A 195 6.62 -0.61 8.55
CA ALA A 195 8.07 -0.56 8.48
C ALA A 195 8.61 -1.67 7.58
N SER A 196 9.46 -1.30 6.62
CA SER A 196 10.14 -2.26 5.76
C SER A 196 11.25 -2.97 6.53
N THR A 197 11.23 -4.30 6.50
CA THR A 197 12.25 -5.11 7.17
C THR A 197 12.57 -6.36 6.34
N PRO A 198 13.73 -7.00 6.57
CA PRO A 198 14.08 -8.22 5.86
C PRO A 198 13.00 -9.32 5.98
N GLY A 199 12.63 -9.88 4.82
CA GLY A 199 11.67 -10.98 4.68
C GLY A 199 10.21 -10.54 4.69
N VAL A 200 9.69 -10.15 5.85
CA VAL A 200 8.28 -9.81 6.06
C VAL A 200 8.16 -8.46 6.74
N ASP A 201 7.43 -7.54 6.11
CA ASP A 201 7.25 -6.17 6.60
C ASP A 201 6.37 -6.11 7.86
N TYR A 202 6.66 -5.13 8.71
CA TYR A 202 5.83 -4.81 9.87
C TYR A 202 4.64 -3.98 9.39
N ASP A 203 3.43 -4.43 9.72
CA ASP A 203 2.17 -3.78 9.36
C ASP A 203 1.17 -3.97 10.50
N CYS A 204 0.80 -2.88 11.16
CA CYS A 204 -0.19 -2.90 12.24
C CYS A 204 -1.19 -1.74 12.12
N GLN A 205 -2.40 -1.97 12.60
CA GLN A 205 -3.49 -0.99 12.55
C GLN A 205 -4.34 -1.03 13.82
N PHE A 206 -4.82 0.14 14.23
CA PHE A 206 -5.61 0.35 15.45
C PHE A 206 -6.83 1.23 15.12
N GLU A 207 -8.03 0.82 15.54
CA GLU A 207 -9.22 1.68 15.45
C GLU A 207 -9.26 2.59 16.69
N VAL A 208 -8.91 3.87 16.52
CA VAL A 208 -8.68 4.82 17.61
C VAL A 208 -9.90 5.71 17.87
N PRO A 209 -10.22 6.04 19.14
CA PRO A 209 -11.30 6.96 19.46
C PRO A 209 -10.86 8.40 19.22
N VAL A 210 -11.44 9.08 18.23
CA VAL A 210 -11.18 10.49 17.93
C VAL A 210 -12.50 11.27 17.94
N PHE A 211 -12.62 12.26 18.81
CA PHE A 211 -13.87 12.96 19.09
C PHE A 211 -13.68 14.47 19.27
N LYS A 212 -14.76 15.23 19.07
CA LYS A 212 -14.83 16.61 19.55
C LYS A 212 -15.15 16.60 21.05
N THR A 213 -14.32 17.24 21.85
CA THR A 213 -14.50 17.42 23.30
C THR A 213 -14.51 18.91 23.66
N ASN A 214 -14.74 19.24 24.93
CA ASN A 214 -14.67 20.62 25.44
C ASN A 214 -13.27 21.24 25.29
N GLU A 215 -12.24 20.42 25.10
CA GLU A 215 -10.85 20.87 24.91
C GLU A 215 -10.51 21.13 23.43
N SER A 216 -11.45 20.89 22.51
CA SER A 216 -11.26 21.12 21.08
C SER A 216 -11.08 22.60 20.80
N LYS A 217 -10.03 22.97 20.07
CA LYS A 217 -9.75 24.35 19.68
C LYS A 217 -9.96 24.53 18.18
N LEU A 218 -10.74 25.56 17.80
CA LEU A 218 -10.95 25.91 16.38
C LEU A 218 -9.64 26.35 15.72
N ASP A 219 -8.87 27.20 16.38
CA ASP A 219 -7.62 27.75 15.85
C ASP A 219 -6.40 26.86 16.16
N PHE A 220 -6.61 25.55 16.36
CA PHE A 220 -5.50 24.64 16.60
C PHE A 220 -4.64 24.54 15.35
N LYS A 221 -3.51 25.25 15.36
CA LYS A 221 -2.41 25.04 14.43
C LYS A 221 -1.38 24.16 15.11
N ILE A 222 -0.95 23.13 14.39
CA ILE A 222 0.23 22.36 14.78
C ILE A 222 1.39 23.34 14.79
N ASP A 223 2.16 23.35 15.88
CA ASP A 223 3.35 24.19 15.99
C ASP A 223 4.42 23.59 15.08
N GLU A 224 4.38 23.95 13.79
CA GLU A 224 5.31 23.48 12.75
C GLU A 224 6.77 23.62 13.20
N ASN A 225 7.09 24.59 14.06
CA ASN A 225 8.44 24.81 14.57
C ASN A 225 8.93 23.78 15.60
N LYS A 226 8.03 23.12 16.34
CA LYS A 226 8.40 22.04 17.29
C LYS A 226 8.42 20.67 16.60
N ASP A 227 7.53 20.46 15.64
CA ASP A 227 7.58 19.28 14.79
C ASP A 227 8.75 19.35 13.80
N MET A 228 9.16 20.52 13.27
CA MET A 228 10.38 20.66 12.43
C MET A 228 11.71 20.33 13.14
N GLN A 229 11.75 20.30 14.48
CA GLN A 229 12.94 19.88 15.22
C GLN A 229 13.01 18.34 15.39
N HIS A 230 11.90 17.63 15.17
CA HIS A 230 11.77 16.17 15.29
C HIS A 230 11.38 15.47 13.98
N GLU A 231 10.82 16.20 13.02
CA GLU A 231 10.80 15.80 11.63
C GLU A 231 12.26 15.66 11.23
N LEU A 232 12.62 14.44 10.85
CA LEU A 232 13.77 14.17 10.01
C LEU A 232 13.92 15.39 9.08
N LYS A 233 15.10 16.03 9.02
CA LYS A 233 15.49 16.71 7.79
C LYS A 233 15.40 15.59 6.75
N LEU A 234 14.25 15.44 6.11
CA LEU A 234 13.95 14.33 5.24
C LEU A 234 15.01 14.40 4.16
N ASP A 235 16.05 13.59 4.26
CA ASP A 235 17.00 13.53 3.18
C ASP A 235 16.21 13.00 1.99
N ILE A 236 16.25 13.72 0.86
CA ILE A 236 15.58 13.27 -0.36
C ILE A 236 15.99 11.84 -0.69
N ASN A 237 17.23 11.45 -0.34
CA ASN A 237 17.71 10.08 -0.45
C ASN A 237 16.94 9.08 0.43
N GLN A 238 16.56 9.44 1.67
CA GLN A 238 15.79 8.56 2.56
C GLN A 238 14.36 8.40 2.07
N VAL A 239 13.69 9.50 1.72
CA VAL A 239 12.32 9.47 1.19
C VAL A 239 12.26 8.68 -0.12
N CYS A 240 13.22 8.92 -1.01
CA CYS A 240 13.31 8.17 -2.25
C CYS A 240 13.59 6.68 -1.98
N ARG A 241 14.49 6.31 -1.07
CA ARG A 241 14.75 4.89 -0.75
C ARG A 241 13.52 4.16 -0.18
N GLN A 242 12.72 4.81 0.67
CA GLN A 242 11.45 4.26 1.18
C GLN A 242 10.45 3.96 0.07
N GLU A 243 10.36 4.86 -0.92
CA GLU A 243 9.57 4.65 -2.12
C GLU A 243 10.27 3.79 -3.18
N LYS A 244 11.44 3.23 -2.83
CA LYS A 244 12.32 2.41 -3.67
C LYS A 244 12.80 3.13 -4.92
N ILE A 245 13.00 4.44 -4.84
CA ILE A 245 13.58 5.31 -5.85
C ILE A 245 15.07 5.48 -5.54
N ILE A 246 15.92 5.08 -6.48
CA ILE A 246 17.37 5.25 -6.36
C ILE A 246 17.72 6.62 -6.96
N ILE A 247 18.51 7.41 -6.23
CA ILE A 247 19.06 8.68 -6.73
C ILE A 247 20.53 8.44 -7.09
N GLU A 248 20.88 8.70 -8.34
CA GLU A 248 22.26 8.64 -8.83
C GLU A 248 22.70 10.02 -9.34
N GLN A 249 23.97 10.37 -9.14
CA GLN A 249 24.54 11.53 -9.80
C GLN A 249 24.82 11.17 -11.26
N SER A 250 24.20 11.90 -12.18
CA SER A 250 24.42 11.74 -13.62
C SER A 250 25.86 12.11 -13.97
N ILE A 251 26.42 11.37 -14.93
CA ILE A 251 27.77 11.56 -15.49
C ILE A 251 27.98 13.01 -16.00
N HIS A 252 26.89 13.73 -16.28
CA HIS A 252 26.87 15.10 -16.78
C HIS A 252 26.52 16.17 -15.73
N GLY A 253 26.56 15.84 -14.43
CA GLY A 253 26.36 16.79 -13.32
C GLY A 253 24.90 17.06 -12.94
N GLY A 254 23.96 16.20 -13.34
CA GLY A 254 22.55 16.23 -12.93
C GLY A 254 22.20 15.17 -11.87
N MET A 255 20.96 15.16 -11.39
CA MET A 255 20.43 14.11 -10.50
C MET A 255 19.46 13.23 -11.28
N THR A 256 19.69 11.92 -11.28
CA THR A 256 18.82 10.92 -11.93
C THR A 256 18.04 10.15 -10.87
N PHE A 257 16.72 10.15 -11.00
CA PHE A 257 15.80 9.42 -10.13
C PHE A 257 15.32 8.16 -10.86
N ILE A 258 15.65 7.00 -10.30
CA ILE A 258 15.37 5.68 -10.86
C ILE A 258 14.43 4.94 -9.90
N PRO A 259 13.10 5.08 -10.07
CA PRO A 259 12.13 4.18 -9.44
C PRO A 259 12.48 2.71 -9.66
N SER A 260 12.56 1.93 -8.58
CA SER A 260 12.78 0.49 -8.67
C SER A 260 11.60 -0.18 -9.33
N CYS A 261 11.89 -1.06 -10.29
CA CYS A 261 10.91 -1.98 -10.85
C CYS A 261 10.37 -2.93 -9.76
N ILE A 262 11.16 -3.21 -8.72
CA ILE A 262 10.87 -4.18 -7.65
C ILE A 262 10.25 -3.51 -6.44
N LYS A 263 8.92 -3.26 -6.49
CA LYS A 263 8.18 -2.70 -5.35
C LYS A 263 7.85 -3.73 -4.27
N ASN A 264 7.52 -4.95 -4.65
CA ASN A 264 7.30 -6.07 -3.73
C ASN A 264 7.79 -7.34 -4.41
N ILE A 265 8.98 -7.81 -4.01
CA ILE A 265 9.62 -8.97 -4.62
C ILE A 265 8.80 -10.26 -4.44
N VAL A 266 8.08 -10.38 -3.32
CA VAL A 266 7.22 -11.54 -3.04
C VAL A 266 6.05 -11.56 -4.03
N THR A 267 5.37 -10.43 -4.21
CA THR A 267 4.27 -10.32 -5.18
C THR A 267 4.75 -10.55 -6.61
N GLN A 268 5.93 -10.03 -6.95
CA GLN A 268 6.54 -10.20 -8.28
C GLN A 268 6.89 -11.65 -8.58
N LEU A 269 7.57 -12.32 -7.63
CA LEU A 269 7.88 -13.73 -7.76
C LEU A 269 6.59 -14.56 -7.84
N ALA A 270 5.60 -14.29 -6.99
CA ALA A 270 4.32 -14.99 -7.02
C ALA A 270 3.62 -14.83 -8.39
N PHE A 271 3.59 -13.62 -8.96
CA PHE A 271 3.01 -13.37 -10.28
C PHE A 271 3.80 -14.03 -11.41
N THR A 272 5.13 -14.11 -11.27
CA THR A 272 6.01 -14.79 -12.24
C THR A 272 5.82 -16.31 -12.21
N PHE A 273 5.75 -16.91 -11.02
CA PHE A 273 5.44 -18.34 -10.86
C PHE A 273 4.05 -18.66 -11.41
N PHE A 274 3.07 -17.78 -11.18
CA PHE A 274 1.74 -17.87 -11.78
C PHE A 274 1.80 -17.88 -13.30
N ALA A 275 2.57 -16.98 -13.91
CA ALA A 275 2.74 -16.93 -15.36
C ALA A 275 3.37 -18.22 -15.91
N ILE A 276 4.46 -18.70 -15.30
CA ILE A 276 5.13 -19.96 -15.70
C ILE A 276 4.14 -21.13 -15.66
N PHE A 277 3.37 -21.25 -14.58
CA PHE A 277 2.38 -22.30 -14.43
C PHE A 277 1.25 -22.18 -15.47
N TRP A 278 0.76 -20.96 -15.71
CA TRP A 278 -0.27 -20.71 -16.73
C TRP A 278 0.22 -21.06 -18.14
N THR A 279 1.42 -20.64 -18.52
CA THR A 279 2.04 -21.00 -19.79
C THR A 279 2.19 -22.51 -19.92
N ALA A 280 2.55 -23.22 -18.84
CA ALA A 280 2.61 -24.69 -18.85
C ALA A 280 1.23 -25.33 -19.12
N ILE A 281 0.14 -24.77 -18.57
CA ILE A 281 -1.23 -25.23 -18.88
C ILE A 281 -1.52 -25.03 -20.38
N VAL A 282 -1.23 -23.85 -20.94
CA VAL A 282 -1.46 -23.57 -22.37
C VAL A 282 -0.62 -24.51 -23.25
N ALA A 283 0.63 -24.77 -22.88
CA ALA A 283 1.50 -25.71 -23.59
C ALA A 283 0.93 -27.14 -23.55
N VAL A 284 0.48 -27.62 -22.39
CA VAL A 284 -0.18 -28.93 -22.24
C VAL A 284 -1.46 -28.98 -23.08
N MET A 285 -2.27 -27.92 -23.10
CA MET A 285 -3.46 -27.83 -23.94
C MET A 285 -3.12 -27.96 -25.44
N TYR A 286 -2.07 -27.27 -25.87
CA TYR A 286 -1.59 -27.32 -27.26
C TYR A 286 -1.07 -28.71 -27.64
N MET A 287 -0.19 -29.32 -26.81
CA MET A 287 0.39 -30.64 -27.04
C MET A 287 -0.69 -31.74 -27.14
N ASN A 288 -1.75 -31.58 -26.37
CA ASN A 288 -2.84 -32.52 -26.28
C ASN A 288 -3.94 -32.30 -27.33
N LYS A 289 -3.80 -31.32 -28.23
CA LYS A 289 -4.77 -31.03 -29.31
C LYS A 289 -6.17 -30.63 -28.81
N VAL A 290 -6.22 -29.88 -27.71
CA VAL A 290 -7.43 -29.12 -27.31
C VAL A 290 -7.98 -28.30 -28.49
N PRO A 291 -9.31 -28.21 -28.71
CA PRO A 291 -9.96 -27.35 -29.67
C PRO A 291 -9.28 -26.00 -29.77
N SER A 292 -8.89 -25.65 -31.00
CA SER A 292 -8.09 -24.48 -31.30
C SER A 292 -8.70 -23.19 -30.74
N PHE A 293 -10.02 -23.08 -30.71
CA PHE A 293 -10.73 -21.94 -30.12
C PHE A 293 -10.41 -21.74 -28.62
N LEU A 294 -10.48 -22.82 -27.82
CA LEU A 294 -10.24 -22.75 -26.38
C LEU A 294 -8.76 -22.46 -26.10
N THR A 295 -7.85 -23.15 -26.81
CA THR A 295 -6.40 -22.91 -26.73
C THR A 295 -6.04 -21.47 -27.11
N SER A 296 -6.72 -20.90 -28.13
CA SER A 296 -6.49 -19.52 -28.56
C SER A 296 -6.92 -18.51 -27.49
N ILE A 297 -8.07 -18.72 -26.84
CA ILE A 297 -8.52 -17.87 -25.73
C ILE A 297 -7.49 -17.89 -24.59
N PHE A 298 -7.12 -19.09 -24.13
CA PHE A 298 -6.15 -19.26 -23.05
C PHE A 298 -4.77 -18.67 -23.41
N GLY A 299 -4.36 -18.82 -24.67
CA GLY A 299 -3.14 -18.22 -25.20
C GLY A 299 -3.17 -16.69 -25.23
N ILE A 300 -4.32 -16.06 -25.56
CA ILE A 300 -4.45 -14.59 -25.48
C ILE A 300 -4.30 -14.13 -24.02
N PHE A 301 -4.90 -14.83 -23.06
CA PHE A 301 -4.70 -14.54 -21.64
C PHE A 301 -3.24 -14.73 -21.21
N ASP A 302 -2.57 -15.79 -21.68
CA ASP A 302 -1.14 -16.03 -21.43
C ASP A 302 -0.29 -14.87 -21.95
N LEU A 303 -0.55 -14.37 -23.16
CA LEU A 303 0.14 -13.20 -23.70
C LEU A 303 -0.05 -11.94 -22.85
N ILE A 304 -1.25 -11.71 -22.31
CA ILE A 304 -1.52 -10.58 -21.41
C ILE A 304 -0.76 -10.74 -20.08
N ILE A 305 -0.74 -11.96 -19.53
CA ILE A 305 -0.03 -12.27 -18.28
C ILE A 305 1.48 -12.11 -18.47
N LEU A 306 2.03 -12.68 -19.55
CA LEU A 306 3.44 -12.57 -19.90
C LEU A 306 3.83 -11.11 -20.16
N TYR A 307 2.99 -10.34 -20.85
CA TYR A 307 3.18 -8.90 -20.99
C TYR A 307 3.21 -8.21 -19.62
N GLY A 308 2.31 -8.55 -18.71
CA GLY A 308 2.29 -8.02 -17.35
C GLY A 308 3.57 -8.35 -16.57
N VAL A 309 4.10 -9.57 -16.70
CA VAL A 309 5.38 -9.98 -16.09
C VAL A 309 6.52 -9.17 -16.71
N LEU A 310 6.60 -9.11 -18.04
CA LEU A 310 7.63 -8.32 -18.74
C LEU A 310 7.56 -6.84 -18.35
N ASP A 311 6.36 -6.26 -18.27
CA ASP A 311 6.17 -4.88 -17.83
C ASP A 311 6.65 -4.68 -16.40
N MET A 312 6.26 -5.59 -15.50
CA MET A 312 6.64 -5.52 -14.09
C MET A 312 8.15 -5.62 -13.85
N TRP A 313 8.87 -6.43 -14.64
CA TRP A 313 10.31 -6.66 -14.47
C TRP A 313 11.19 -5.74 -15.34
N LEU A 314 10.73 -5.33 -16.52
CA LEU A 314 11.55 -4.69 -17.54
C LEU A 314 11.17 -3.24 -17.83
N TYR A 315 9.95 -2.81 -17.47
CA TYR A 315 9.56 -1.41 -17.66
C TYR A 315 10.40 -0.52 -16.74
N ARG A 316 11.10 0.44 -17.35
CA ARG A 316 11.86 1.45 -16.63
C ARG A 316 11.28 2.82 -16.94
N ASN A 317 10.96 3.54 -15.88
CA ASN A 317 10.75 4.97 -15.91
C ASN A 317 11.83 5.56 -15.00
N TYR A 318 12.61 6.49 -15.54
CA TYR A 318 13.51 7.31 -14.76
C TYR A 318 13.51 8.71 -15.34
N PHE A 319 13.82 9.69 -14.51
CA PHE A 319 13.93 11.07 -14.95
C PHE A 319 15.20 11.70 -14.41
N GLU A 320 15.76 12.60 -15.19
CA GLU A 320 16.99 13.32 -14.89
C GLU A 320 16.67 14.81 -14.78
N ILE A 321 17.13 15.42 -13.69
CA ILE A 321 17.12 16.86 -13.50
C ILE A 321 18.52 17.37 -13.82
N ARG A 322 18.61 18.17 -14.88
CA ARG A 322 19.84 18.82 -15.30
C ARG A 322 19.64 20.33 -15.27
N GLY A 323 20.04 20.98 -14.18
CA GLY A 323 19.80 22.41 -13.98
C GLY A 323 18.31 22.75 -14.10
N ARG A 324 17.93 23.46 -15.17
CA ARG A 324 16.53 23.87 -15.45
C ARG A 324 15.80 23.00 -16.47
N THR A 325 16.35 21.84 -16.81
CA THR A 325 15.72 20.89 -17.74
C THR A 325 15.39 19.59 -17.04
N LEU A 326 14.18 19.10 -17.29
CA LEU A 326 13.70 17.80 -16.85
C LEU A 326 13.66 16.86 -18.05
N ARG A 327 14.47 15.81 -18.00
CA ARG A 327 14.54 14.80 -19.04
C ARG A 327 13.91 13.52 -18.55
N THR A 328 12.83 13.09 -19.19
CA THR A 328 12.10 11.88 -18.77
C THR A 328 12.34 10.76 -19.77
N TYR A 329 12.63 9.58 -19.26
CA TYR A 329 12.81 8.36 -20.04
C TYR A 329 11.70 7.37 -19.67
N ASN A 330 10.95 6.92 -20.67
CA ASN A 330 9.90 5.91 -20.51
C ASN A 330 10.08 4.81 -21.54
N GLY A 331 10.34 3.58 -21.11
CA GLY A 331 10.48 2.47 -22.06
C GLY A 331 10.86 1.13 -21.45
N TYR A 332 11.07 0.17 -22.34
CA TYR A 332 11.50 -1.19 -22.03
C TYR A 332 12.94 -1.38 -22.50
N LEU A 333 13.83 -1.89 -21.63
CA LEU A 333 15.18 -2.35 -22.04
C LEU A 333 15.95 -1.37 -22.96
N GLY A 334 15.84 -0.05 -22.70
CA GLY A 334 16.53 0.98 -23.49
C GLY A 334 15.78 1.47 -24.75
N PHE A 335 14.67 0.84 -25.12
CA PHE A 335 13.75 1.32 -26.15
C PHE A 335 12.63 2.13 -25.50
N GLY A 336 12.69 3.44 -25.64
CA GLY A 336 11.76 4.34 -24.98
C GLY A 336 11.71 5.72 -25.61
N SER A 337 10.69 6.49 -25.24
CA SER A 337 10.63 7.91 -25.56
C SER A 337 11.48 8.69 -24.56
N VAL A 338 12.34 9.54 -25.11
CA VAL A 338 13.06 10.56 -24.34
C VAL A 338 12.36 11.87 -24.58
N ILE A 339 11.89 12.51 -23.52
CA ILE A 339 11.28 13.83 -23.60
C ILE A 339 12.13 14.77 -22.77
N ASP A 340 12.62 15.82 -23.42
CA ASP A 340 13.32 16.94 -22.79
C ASP A 340 12.34 18.09 -22.59
N LEU A 341 12.09 18.45 -21.34
CA LEU A 341 11.26 19.59 -20.97
C LEU A 341 12.11 20.68 -20.34
N LYS A 342 12.00 21.91 -20.85
CA LYS A 342 12.57 23.08 -20.19
C LYS A 342 11.62 23.57 -19.10
N ASN A 343 12.14 24.22 -18.06
CA ASN A 343 11.31 24.87 -17.02
C ASN A 343 10.17 25.72 -17.63
N SER A 344 10.45 26.54 -18.65
CA SER A 344 9.44 27.37 -19.33
C SER A 344 8.27 26.60 -19.95
N GLU A 345 8.46 25.32 -20.23
CA GLU A 345 7.45 24.45 -20.84
C GLU A 345 6.64 23.70 -19.76
N ILE A 346 7.14 23.61 -18.54
CA ILE A 346 6.48 22.93 -17.41
C ILE A 346 5.41 23.87 -16.84
N LEU A 347 4.14 23.50 -17.00
CA LEU A 347 3.02 24.24 -16.44
C LEU A 347 2.84 23.91 -14.96
N GLU A 348 2.91 22.62 -14.62
CA GLU A 348 2.62 22.16 -13.26
C GLU A 348 3.23 20.78 -13.00
N ILE A 349 3.72 20.58 -11.77
CA ILE A 349 4.07 19.27 -11.21
C ILE A 349 3.06 18.96 -10.12
N THR A 350 2.26 17.92 -10.30
CA THR A 350 1.17 17.56 -9.37
C THR A 350 1.09 16.07 -9.11
N LYS A 351 0.34 15.73 -8.06
CA LYS A 351 -0.06 14.37 -7.75
C LYS A 351 -1.38 14.04 -8.44
N LYS A 352 -1.49 12.82 -8.97
CA LYS A 352 -2.73 12.28 -9.53
C LYS A 352 -3.06 10.95 -8.88
N GLU A 353 -4.30 10.79 -8.41
CA GLU A 353 -4.80 9.50 -7.95
C GLU A 353 -4.77 8.50 -9.11
N HIS A 354 -4.03 7.40 -8.96
CA HIS A 354 -3.91 6.36 -9.98
C HIS A 354 -4.86 5.19 -9.70
N SER A 355 -4.83 4.69 -8.47
CA SER A 355 -5.68 3.59 -8.05
C SER A 355 -6.06 3.70 -6.58
N ARG A 356 -7.24 3.19 -6.25
CA ARG A 356 -7.79 3.17 -4.89
C ARG A 356 -8.15 1.74 -4.52
N SER A 357 -7.63 1.28 -3.39
CA SER A 357 -7.94 -0.04 -2.82
C SER A 357 -8.34 0.11 -1.36
N GLY A 358 -9.65 0.15 -1.12
CA GLY A 358 -10.21 0.50 0.19
C GLY A 358 -9.81 1.92 0.61
N ALA A 359 -9.32 2.08 1.84
CA ALA A 359 -8.83 3.37 2.35
C ALA A 359 -7.45 3.79 1.81
N ASN A 360 -6.70 2.88 1.16
CA ASN A 360 -5.37 3.19 0.61
C ASN A 360 -5.52 3.81 -0.79
N ILE A 361 -4.79 4.90 -1.02
CA ILE A 361 -4.75 5.61 -2.31
C ILE A 361 -3.31 5.56 -2.83
N ASN A 362 -3.16 5.09 -4.07
CA ASN A 362 -1.89 5.12 -4.77
C ASN A 362 -1.89 6.33 -5.70
N TYR A 363 -0.84 7.13 -5.62
CA TYR A 363 -0.69 8.33 -6.41
C TYR A 363 0.47 8.21 -7.38
N ASN A 364 0.36 8.94 -8.49
CA ASN A 364 1.45 9.16 -9.44
C ASN A 364 1.88 10.63 -9.37
N ILE A 365 3.17 10.88 -9.52
CA ILE A 365 3.69 12.22 -9.77
C ILE A 365 3.64 12.45 -11.29
N ILE A 366 2.94 13.51 -11.70
CA ILE A 366 2.75 13.87 -13.10
C ILE A 366 3.28 15.28 -13.38
N VAL A 367 3.73 15.47 -14.62
CA VAL A 367 4.12 16.76 -15.18
C VAL A 367 3.18 17.10 -16.32
N LYS A 368 2.64 18.31 -16.27
CA LYS A 368 1.91 18.92 -17.38
C LYS A 368 2.85 19.87 -18.10
N ALA A 369 3.04 19.64 -19.40
CA ALA A 369 3.87 20.49 -20.24
C ALA A 369 3.01 21.19 -21.30
N SER A 370 3.28 22.46 -21.58
CA SER A 370 2.55 23.28 -22.57
C SER A 370 2.64 22.72 -23.99
N ASN A 371 3.75 22.07 -24.32
CA ASN A 371 4.01 21.50 -25.65
C ASN A 371 3.53 20.04 -25.79
N GLN A 372 2.91 19.46 -24.75
CA GLN A 372 2.37 18.10 -24.82
C GLN A 372 0.90 18.06 -24.42
N ASN A 373 0.07 17.46 -25.29
CA ASN A 373 -1.34 17.22 -24.99
C ASN A 373 -1.55 16.11 -23.95
N LYS A 374 -0.51 15.34 -23.60
CA LYS A 374 -0.58 14.22 -22.64
C LYS A 374 0.24 14.53 -21.39
N GLU A 375 -0.31 14.15 -20.24
CA GLU A 375 0.39 14.21 -18.95
C GLU A 375 1.55 13.19 -18.94
N ILE A 376 2.72 13.61 -18.49
CA ILE A 376 3.90 12.76 -18.39
C ILE A 376 4.02 12.26 -16.95
N ILE A 377 4.11 10.95 -16.77
CA ILE A 377 4.26 10.33 -15.44
C ILE A 377 5.75 10.27 -15.09
N LEU A 378 6.14 10.86 -13.95
CA LEU A 378 7.51 10.81 -13.42
C LEU A 378 7.72 9.64 -12.46
N VAL A 379 6.79 9.45 -11.52
CA VAL A 379 6.87 8.38 -10.54
C VAL A 379 5.49 7.75 -10.41
N ARG A 380 5.45 6.41 -10.40
CA ARG A 380 4.22 5.63 -10.26
C ARG A 380 4.08 5.06 -8.87
N LEU A 381 2.83 4.88 -8.42
CA LEU A 381 2.45 4.03 -7.29
C LEU A 381 3.15 4.40 -5.97
N ILE A 382 3.15 5.68 -5.60
CA ILE A 382 3.57 6.09 -4.26
C ILE A 382 2.33 6.07 -3.35
N ASN A 383 2.48 5.47 -2.16
CA ASN A 383 1.37 5.27 -1.24
C ASN A 383 1.34 6.32 -0.11
N SER A 384 2.45 7.04 0.10
CA SER A 384 2.59 8.10 1.09
C SER A 384 2.25 9.47 0.49
N LEU A 385 1.33 10.20 1.11
CA LEU A 385 1.01 11.57 0.70
C LEU A 385 2.17 12.52 1.01
N THR A 386 2.78 12.38 2.18
CA THR A 386 3.88 13.20 2.66
C THR A 386 5.12 13.03 1.78
N HIS A 387 5.46 11.80 1.38
CA HIS A 387 6.59 11.55 0.47
C HIS A 387 6.37 12.21 -0.89
N ILE A 388 5.15 12.16 -1.42
CA ILE A 388 4.83 12.78 -2.72
C ILE A 388 4.94 14.29 -2.64
N GLU A 389 4.38 14.91 -1.61
CA GLU A 389 4.45 16.35 -1.45
C GLU A 389 5.90 16.80 -1.23
N TYR A 390 6.67 16.04 -0.47
CA TYR A 390 8.09 16.28 -0.29
C TYR A 390 8.87 16.18 -1.61
N ILE A 391 8.68 15.11 -2.38
CA ILE A 391 9.32 14.93 -3.69
C ILE A 391 8.87 16.05 -4.64
N ILE A 392 7.58 16.38 -4.73
CA ILE A 392 7.09 17.46 -5.60
C ILE A 392 7.71 18.81 -5.21
N ASN A 393 7.76 19.14 -3.92
CA ASN A 393 8.36 20.39 -3.44
C ASN A 393 9.86 20.44 -3.73
N PHE A 394 10.57 19.33 -3.54
CA PHE A 394 11.97 19.20 -3.92
C PHE A 394 12.17 19.41 -5.42
N LEU A 395 11.37 18.75 -6.27
CA LEU A 395 11.41 18.91 -7.73
C LEU A 395 11.15 20.35 -8.18
N LYS A 396 10.14 21.01 -7.59
CA LYS A 396 9.83 22.43 -7.87
C LYS A 396 11.00 23.33 -7.50
N LYS A 397 11.64 23.09 -6.35
CA LYS A 397 12.80 23.86 -5.88
C LYS A 397 14.00 23.71 -6.81
N GLU A 398 14.36 22.48 -7.17
CA GLU A 398 15.49 22.20 -8.06
C GLU A 398 15.26 22.75 -9.48
N LEU A 399 14.03 22.64 -10.00
CA LEU A 399 13.67 23.17 -11.31
C LEU A 399 13.45 24.69 -11.29
N ASN A 400 13.39 25.33 -10.12
CA ASN A 400 13.10 26.74 -9.91
C ASN A 400 11.73 27.15 -10.49
N LEU A 401 10.72 26.33 -10.19
CA LEU A 401 9.31 26.56 -10.51
C LEU A 401 8.65 27.30 -9.34
N LYS A 402 7.79 28.28 -9.65
CA LYS A 402 7.06 29.05 -8.64
C LYS A 402 5.91 28.27 -8.01
#